data_AF-A0A1B6BAG8-F1
#
_entry.id   AF-A0A1B6BAG8-F1
#
_cell.length_a   1.000
_cell.length_b   1.000
_cell.length_c   1.000
_cell.angle_alpha   90.00
_cell.angle_beta   90.00
_cell.angle_gamma   90.00
#
_symmetry.space_group_name_H-M   'P 1'
#
loop_
_entity.id
_entity.type
_entity.pdbx_description
1 polymer ?
#
loop_
_entity_poly.entity_id
_entity_poly.type
_entity_poly.pdbx_seq_one_letter_code
_entity_poly.pdbx_strand_id
1 'polypeptide(L)'
;MLVSVQTSIHLKLKNALIIYGDKGSIKMPSFWMAQEALLISEGQETHFRRPESLYAGYQYEARAVCNDILQHKLENSRVTHKFTLELTQTLDRVRREIGLKYSSIED
;
A
#
# COMPACT_ATOMS: atom_id res chain seq x y z
N MET A 1 -0.97 -18.48 0.30
CA MET A 1 -1.02 -17.21 1.06
C MET A 1 -2.44 -16.70 0.99
N LEU A 2 -3.09 -16.50 2.14
CA LEU A 2 -4.43 -15.92 2.20
C LEU A 2 -4.29 -14.41 2.43
N VAL A 3 -5.01 -13.59 1.66
CA VAL A 3 -5.03 -12.14 1.80
C VAL A 3 -6.48 -11.69 1.87
N SER A 4 -6.79 -10.78 2.80
CA SER A 4 -8.09 -10.14 2.94
C SER A 4 -7.90 -8.63 3.04
N VAL A 5 -8.68 -7.86 2.29
CA VAL A 5 -8.67 -6.40 2.29
C VAL A 5 -10.08 -5.90 2.58
N GLN A 6 -10.19 -4.92 3.46
CA GLN A 6 -11.45 -4.27 3.81
C GLN A 6 -11.30 -2.77 3.59
N THR A 7 -12.30 -2.18 2.93
CA THR A 7 -12.38 -0.73 2.71
C THR A 7 -13.82 -0.28 2.89
N SER A 8 -14.01 0.98 3.27
CA SER A 8 -15.32 1.56 3.50
C SER A 8 -15.24 3.08 3.47
N ILE A 9 -16.26 3.70 2.86
CA ILE A 9 -16.46 5.17 2.89
C ILE A 9 -17.41 5.62 4.00
N HIS A 10 -18.17 4.70 4.62
CA HIS A 10 -19.18 5.01 5.64
C HIS A 10 -18.73 4.69 7.08
N LEU A 11 -18.04 3.57 7.24
CA LEU A 11 -17.52 3.05 8.51
C LEU A 11 -16.04 3.38 8.66
N LYS A 12 -15.65 3.80 9.88
CA LYS A 12 -14.25 3.91 10.29
C LYS A 12 -13.68 2.52 10.55
N LEU A 13 -12.68 2.12 9.78
CA LEU A 13 -11.97 0.86 9.96
C LEU A 13 -10.71 1.05 10.81
N LYS A 14 -10.13 -0.07 11.26
CA LYS A 14 -8.85 -0.07 11.99
C LYS A 14 -7.69 0.48 11.16
N ASN A 15 -7.83 0.42 9.82
CA ASN A 15 -6.91 1.12 8.95
C ASN A 15 -5.46 0.64 9.14
N ALA A 16 -5.30 -0.67 9.37
CA ALA A 16 -4.04 -1.32 9.70
C ALA A 16 -3.78 -2.51 8.78
N LEU A 17 -2.49 -2.79 8.56
CA LEU A 17 -2.00 -3.98 7.87
C LEU A 17 -1.44 -4.96 8.89
N ILE A 18 -1.78 -6.24 8.78
CA ILE A 18 -1.20 -7.32 9.57
C ILE A 18 -0.70 -8.40 8.63
N ILE A 19 0.57 -8.78 8.78
CA ILE A 19 1.20 -9.88 8.07
C ILE A 19 1.51 -10.96 9.09
N TYR A 20 0.97 -12.16 8.89
CA TYR A 20 1.22 -13.31 9.76
C TYR A 20 2.25 -14.24 9.11
N GLY A 21 3.17 -14.73 9.92
CA GLY A 21 4.11 -15.79 9.58
C GLY A 21 4.04 -16.93 10.59
N ASP A 22 4.80 -17.99 10.33
CA ASP A 22 4.96 -19.13 11.24
C ASP A 22 5.61 -18.76 12.57
N LYS A 23 6.46 -17.74 12.59
CA LYS A 23 7.23 -17.30 13.76
C LYS A 23 6.67 -16.06 14.46
N GLY A 24 5.62 -15.44 13.93
CA GLY A 24 5.14 -14.18 14.47
C GLY A 24 4.26 -13.36 13.53
N SER A 25 4.21 -12.06 13.78
CA SER A 25 3.44 -11.13 12.95
C SER A 25 4.09 -9.75 12.85
N ILE A 26 3.82 -9.06 11.75
CA ILE A 26 4.12 -7.64 11.57
C ILE A 26 2.80 -6.88 11.56
N LYS A 27 2.69 -5.82 12.36
CA LYS A 27 1.53 -4.92 12.40
C LYS A 27 1.95 -3.51 12.01
N MET A 28 1.22 -2.88 11.10
CA MET A 28 1.43 -1.50 10.70
C MET A 28 0.12 -0.72 10.81
N PRO A 29 0.00 0.21 11.79
CA PRO A 29 -1.13 1.13 11.84
C PRO A 29 -1.03 2.17 10.72
N SER A 30 -2.19 2.69 10.30
CA SER A 30 -2.30 3.69 9.24
C SER A 30 -1.48 3.34 8.00
N PHE A 31 -1.58 2.08 7.54
CA PHE A 31 -0.58 1.47 6.66
C PHE A 31 -0.39 2.18 5.30
N TRP A 32 -1.38 2.93 4.81
CA TRP A 32 -1.26 3.73 3.57
C TRP A 32 -0.32 4.94 3.73
N MET A 33 0.00 5.31 4.97
CA MET A 33 0.91 6.39 5.33
C MET A 33 1.78 6.00 6.52
N ALA A 34 2.27 4.76 6.53
CA ALA A 34 2.91 4.16 7.69
C ALA A 34 4.10 5.00 8.21
N GLN A 35 4.08 5.26 9.52
CA GLN A 35 5.18 5.89 10.25
C GLN A 35 5.85 4.93 11.24
N GLU A 36 5.22 3.79 11.49
CA GLU A 36 5.71 2.78 12.41
C GLU A 36 5.29 1.38 11.99
N ALA A 37 6.02 0.39 12.49
CA ALA A 37 5.73 -1.03 12.35
C ALA A 37 6.11 -1.76 13.63
N LEU A 38 5.30 -2.75 14.02
CA LEU A 38 5.52 -3.60 15.17
C LEU A 38 5.82 -5.00 14.67
N LEU A 39 6.97 -5.56 15.04
CA LEU A 39 7.29 -6.98 14.86
C LEU A 39 7.05 -7.70 16.18
N ILE A 40 6.20 -8.72 16.16
CA ILE A 40 5.96 -9.60 17.31
C ILE A 40 6.49 -10.98 16.93
N SER A 41 7.55 -11.43 17.59
CA SER A 41 8.21 -12.72 17.34
C SER A 41 8.77 -13.26 18.65
N GLU A 42 8.66 -14.57 18.88
CA GLU A 42 9.24 -15.24 20.07
C GLU A 42 8.80 -14.61 21.42
N GLY A 43 7.58 -14.08 21.48
CA GLY A 43 7.05 -13.38 22.66
C GLY A 43 7.65 -11.98 22.91
N GLN A 44 8.50 -11.49 22.01
CA GLN A 44 9.07 -10.14 22.05
C GLN A 44 8.39 -9.22 21.04
N GLU A 45 8.31 -7.94 21.40
CA GLU A 45 7.80 -6.88 20.55
C GLU A 45 8.93 -5.91 20.20
N THR A 46 9.15 -5.69 18.91
CA THR A 46 10.13 -4.71 18.39
C THR A 46 9.38 -3.60 17.64
N HIS A 47 9.57 -2.37 18.10
CA HIS A 47 8.98 -1.18 17.50
C HIS A 47 9.96 -0.52 16.51
N PHE A 48 9.52 -0.35 15.26
CA PHE A 48 10.20 0.45 14.26
C PHE A 48 9.42 1.75 14.08
N ARG A 49 10.05 2.91 14.28
CA ARG A 49 9.42 4.22 14.09
C ARG A 49 10.30 5.08 13.19
N ARG A 50 9.66 5.84 12.29
CA ARG A 50 10.36 6.82 11.46
C ARG A 50 10.83 8.01 12.32
N PRO A 51 11.98 8.62 11.99
CA PRO A 51 12.38 9.88 12.59
C PRO A 51 11.30 10.95 12.36
N GLU A 52 10.98 11.72 13.40
CA GLU A 52 9.88 12.69 13.40
C GLU A 52 10.06 13.82 12.37
N SER A 53 11.27 14.11 11.90
CA SER A 53 11.54 15.25 11.00
C SER A 53 11.03 15.11 9.55
N LEU A 54 10.45 13.96 9.17
CA LEU A 54 10.03 13.67 7.79
C LEU A 54 8.49 13.59 7.68
N TYR A 55 7.81 14.70 7.93
CA TYR A 55 6.34 14.78 7.89
C TYR A 55 5.73 14.76 6.48
N ALA A 56 6.52 14.89 5.42
CA ALA A 56 6.03 14.94 4.04
C ALA A 56 6.25 13.61 3.31
N GLY A 57 5.30 12.67 3.46
CA GLY A 57 5.37 11.33 2.84
C GLY A 57 5.56 11.35 1.32
N TYR A 58 5.00 12.34 0.62
CA TYR A 58 5.14 12.47 -0.83
C TYR A 58 6.58 12.77 -1.31
N GLN A 59 7.48 13.20 -0.42
CA GLN A 59 8.88 13.42 -0.80
C GLN A 59 9.60 12.13 -1.21
N TYR A 60 9.16 10.97 -0.69
CA TYR A 60 9.79 9.69 -1.03
C TYR A 60 9.47 9.27 -2.48
N GLU A 61 8.23 9.43 -2.93
CA GLU A 61 7.85 9.16 -4.32
C GLU A 61 8.41 10.20 -5.27
N ALA A 62 8.41 11.49 -4.91
CA ALA A 62 9.00 12.55 -5.73
C ALA A 62 10.50 12.28 -5.95
N ARG A 63 11.25 11.93 -4.89
CA ARG A 63 12.66 11.56 -4.99
C ARG A 63 12.86 10.30 -5.82
N ALA A 64 11.99 9.29 -5.69
CA ALA A 64 12.08 8.07 -6.49
C ALA A 64 11.95 8.39 -7.99
N VAL A 65 10.95 9.19 -8.37
CA VAL A 65 10.75 9.64 -9.76
C VAL A 65 11.95 10.47 -10.26
N CYS A 66 12.43 11.44 -9.48
CA CYS A 66 13.62 12.21 -9.86
C CYS A 66 14.83 11.30 -10.11
N ASN A 67 15.07 10.33 -9.24
CA ASN A 67 16.19 9.39 -9.39
C ASN A 67 16.05 8.53 -10.64
N ASP A 68 14.84 8.04 -10.96
CA ASP A 68 14.60 7.22 -12.15
C ASP A 68 14.80 8.04 -13.44
N ILE A 69 14.34 9.30 -13.47
CA ILE A 69 14.57 10.23 -14.59
C ILE A 69 16.06 10.50 -14.80
N LEU A 70 16.79 10.78 -13.71
CA LEU A 70 18.25 11.02 -13.77
C LEU A 70 19.02 9.79 -14.23
N GLN A 71 18.46 8.59 -14.04
CA GLN A 71 19.03 7.32 -14.49
C GLN A 71 18.49 6.89 -15.88
N HIS A 72 17.79 7.78 -16.58
CA HIS A 72 17.21 7.52 -17.90
C HIS A 72 16.28 6.28 -17.95
N LYS A 73 15.60 5.99 -16.84
CA LYS A 73 14.61 4.91 -16.80
C LYS A 73 13.26 5.41 -17.32
N LEU A 74 12.54 4.50 -17.96
CA LEU A 74 11.17 4.73 -18.42
C LEU A 74 10.11 4.47 -17.34
N GLU A 75 10.46 3.75 -16.28
CA GLU A 75 9.56 3.40 -15.18
C GLU A 75 10.32 3.12 -13.88
N ASN A 76 9.60 3.12 -12.76
CA ASN A 76 10.15 2.76 -11.46
C ASN A 76 10.31 1.24 -11.33
N SER A 77 11.39 0.79 -10.71
CA SER A 77 11.67 -0.65 -10.56
C SER A 77 10.81 -1.37 -9.51
N ARG A 78 10.16 -0.64 -8.59
CA ARG A 78 9.25 -1.19 -7.58
C ARG A 78 7.78 -1.08 -8.02
N VAL A 79 7.41 0.04 -8.62
CA VAL A 79 6.05 0.30 -9.14
C VAL A 79 6.13 0.36 -10.67
N THR A 80 6.20 -0.82 -11.29
CA THR A 80 6.32 -0.95 -12.74
C THR A 80 4.98 -0.68 -13.44
N HIS A 81 5.01 -0.42 -14.74
CA HIS A 81 3.84 -0.37 -15.62
C HIS A 81 3.05 -1.67 -15.54
N LYS A 82 3.75 -2.82 -15.57
CA LYS A 82 3.14 -4.14 -15.44
C LYS A 82 2.38 -4.28 -14.11
N PHE A 83 3.03 -3.94 -12.99
CA PHE A 83 2.40 -3.98 -11.67
C PHE A 83 1.16 -3.07 -11.61
N THR A 84 1.26 -1.86 -12.17
CA THR A 84 0.15 -0.90 -12.22
C THR A 84 -1.05 -1.47 -13.01
N LEU A 85 -0.80 -2.14 -14.14
CA LEU A 85 -1.83 -2.79 -14.93
C LEU A 85 -2.47 -3.96 -14.18
N GLU A 86 -1.67 -4.83 -13.55
CA GLU A 86 -2.16 -5.97 -12.76
C GLU A 86 -3.02 -5.52 -11.56
N LEU A 87 -2.59 -4.46 -10.87
CA LEU A 87 -3.36 -3.86 -9.77
C LEU A 87 -4.70 -3.31 -10.28
N THR A 88 -4.67 -2.55 -11.39
CA THR A 88 -5.87 -1.97 -11.99
C THR A 88 -6.85 -3.05 -12.44
N GLN A 89 -6.37 -4.10 -13.10
CA GLN A 89 -7.19 -5.26 -13.49
C GLN A 89 -7.82 -5.98 -12.28
N THR A 90 -7.09 -6.05 -11.16
CA THR A 90 -7.63 -6.60 -9.91
C THR A 90 -8.78 -5.73 -9.38
N LEU A 91 -8.62 -4.41 -9.37
CA LEU A 91 -9.69 -3.48 -8.99
C LEU A 91 -10.89 -3.58 -9.94
N ASP A 92 -10.66 -3.68 -11.25
CA ASP A 92 -11.72 -3.88 -12.25
C ASP A 92 -12.52 -5.15 -12.01
N ARG A 93 -11.84 -6.24 -11.65
CA ARG A 93 -12.51 -7.50 -11.29
C ARG A 93 -13.40 -7.30 -10.06
N VAL A 94 -12.89 -6.67 -8.99
CA VAL A 94 -13.67 -6.37 -7.78
C VAL A 94 -14.90 -5.52 -8.12
N ARG A 95 -14.75 -4.47 -8.95
CA ARG A 95 -15.87 -3.62 -9.39
C ARG A 95 -16.94 -4.42 -10.13
N ARG A 96 -16.55 -5.32 -11.05
CA ARG A 96 -17.48 -6.20 -11.76
C ARG A 96 -18.22 -7.15 -10.82
N GLU A 97 -17.51 -7.77 -9.88
CA GLU A 97 -18.09 -8.71 -8.91
C GLU A 97 -19.16 -8.05 -8.03
N ILE A 98 -19.00 -6.78 -7.67
CA ILE A 98 -20.00 -6.01 -6.89
C ILE A 98 -21.02 -5.27 -7.76
N GLY A 99 -20.97 -5.40 -9.08
CA GLY A 99 -21.89 -4.74 -10.02
C GLY A 99 -21.70 -3.22 -10.17
N LEU A 100 -20.55 -2.67 -9.73
CA LEU A 100 -20.26 -1.24 -9.85
C LEU A 100 -19.87 -0.88 -11.28
N LYS A 101 -20.69 -0.06 -11.95
CA LYS A 101 -20.41 0.53 -13.27
C LYS A 101 -20.19 2.02 -13.13
N TYR A 102 -19.12 2.53 -13.72
CA TYR A 102 -18.97 3.97 -13.93
C TYR A 102 -19.75 4.35 -15.17
N SER A 103 -20.50 5.44 -15.10
CA SER A 103 -20.97 6.12 -16.31
C SER A 103 -19.75 6.63 -17.06
N SER A 104 -19.51 6.14 -18.27
CA SER A 104 -18.65 6.88 -19.20
C SER A 104 -19.31 8.24 -19.43
N ILE A 105 -18.52 9.30 -19.43
CA ILE A 105 -18.92 10.53 -20.11
C ILE A 105 -18.67 10.23 -21.59
N GLU A 106 -19.63 9.58 -22.22
CA GLU A 106 -19.75 9.43 -23.67
C GLU A 106 -21.24 9.58 -24.00
N ASP A 107 -21.62 10.82 -24.30
CA ASP A 107 -22.60 11.15 -25.34
C ASP A 107 -21.82 11.44 -26.64
#